data_AF-A0A9E4C713-F1
#
_entry.id   AF-A0A9E4C713-F1
#
_cell.length_a   1.000
_cell.length_b   1.000
_cell.length_c   1.000
_cell.angle_alpha   90.00
_cell.angle_beta   90.00
_cell.angle_gamma   90.00
#
_symmetry.space_group_name_H-M   'P 1'
#
loop_
_entity.id
_entity.type
_entity.pdbx_description
1 polymer ?
#
loop_
_entity_poly.entity_id
_entity_poly.type
_entity_poly.pdbx_seq_one_letter_code
_entity_poly.pdbx_strand_id
1 'polypeptide(L)'
;ALVELGVPLLSAHLMILWLSQDASLTPPFALGAFIAAGVANADPMRTGFASLKLGKALYIVPFLMAYTPINMTPGSEWIDILIVWGSGFMGFFCTSASLEGYMRRKLEIWERVVFAVAGGLLFFYVPWMKITGAIIMAVMIAIQFMGAKDEGSASPRPAESS
;
A
#
# COMPACT_ATOMS: atom_id res chain seq x y z
N ALA A 1 26.74 5.86 -7.30
CA ALA A 1 25.92 4.64 -7.08
C ALA A 1 24.55 4.71 -7.80
N LEU A 2 23.46 5.24 -7.21
CA LEU A 2 22.14 5.26 -7.90
C LEU A 2 22.02 6.28 -9.06
N VAL A 3 22.78 7.37 -9.00
CA VAL A 3 22.83 8.40 -10.06
C VAL A 3 23.55 7.88 -11.32
N GLU A 4 24.50 6.95 -11.16
CA GLU A 4 25.22 6.32 -12.27
C GLU A 4 24.40 5.23 -12.97
N LEU A 5 23.25 4.85 -12.41
CA LEU A 5 22.31 3.85 -12.95
C LEU A 5 21.17 4.47 -13.78
N GLY A 6 21.24 5.77 -14.10
CA GLY A 6 20.26 6.44 -14.97
C GLY A 6 18.96 6.88 -14.27
N VAL A 7 18.90 6.79 -12.93
CA VAL A 7 17.79 7.35 -12.15
C VAL A 7 18.00 8.86 -11.99
N PRO A 8 16.99 9.71 -12.23
CA PRO A 8 17.11 11.15 -12.01
C PRO A 8 17.60 11.45 -10.59
N LEU A 9 18.58 12.36 -10.46
CA LEU A 9 19.20 12.73 -9.19
C LEU A 9 18.16 13.06 -8.11
N LEU A 10 17.09 13.76 -8.48
CA LEU A 10 16.02 14.13 -7.57
C LEU A 10 15.27 12.91 -7.01
N SER A 11 14.95 11.91 -7.84
CA SER A 11 14.27 10.68 -7.40
C SER A 11 15.13 9.90 -6.40
N ALA A 12 16.45 9.84 -6.60
CA ALA A 12 17.37 9.20 -5.68
C ALA A 12 17.38 9.87 -4.30
N HIS A 13 17.41 11.21 -4.25
CA HIS A 13 17.31 11.95 -2.98
C HIS A 13 15.98 11.72 -2.28
N LEU A 14 14.85 11.80 -3.00
CA LEU A 14 13.53 11.55 -2.41
C LEU A 14 13.39 10.12 -1.88
N MET A 15 13.95 9.14 -2.60
CA MET A 15 13.92 7.75 -2.17
C MET A 15 14.69 7.55 -0.86
N ILE A 16 15.89 8.14 -0.73
CA ILE A 16 16.68 8.09 0.51
C ILE A 16 15.96 8.84 1.64
N LEU A 17 15.37 10.00 1.36
CA LEU A 17 14.57 10.74 2.34
C LEU A 17 13.37 9.92 2.83
N TRP A 18 12.67 9.23 1.93
CA TRP A 18 11.55 8.36 2.29
C TRP A 18 12.00 7.19 3.17
N LEU A 19 13.05 6.48 2.76
CA LEU A 19 13.61 5.37 3.53
C LEU A 19 14.12 5.82 4.92
N SER A 20 14.63 7.05 5.04
CA SER A 20 15.03 7.61 6.32
C SER A 20 13.85 7.83 7.27
N GLN A 21 12.67 8.21 6.77
CA GLN A 21 11.48 8.34 7.61
C GLN A 21 10.93 6.97 8.00
N ASP A 22 10.89 6.03 7.05
CA ASP A 22 10.40 4.68 7.28
C ASP A 22 11.29 3.88 8.27
N ALA A 23 12.59 4.15 8.33
CA ALA A 23 13.51 3.55 9.31
C ALA A 23 13.10 3.84 10.78
N SER A 24 12.35 4.92 11.03
CA SER A 24 11.80 5.20 12.35
C SER A 24 10.62 4.29 12.75
N LEU A 25 10.17 3.40 11.87
CA LEU A 25 9.10 2.43 12.14
C LEU A 25 9.63 1.06 12.58
N THR A 26 10.91 0.74 12.33
CA THR A 26 11.54 -0.54 12.73
C THR A 26 11.94 -0.58 14.22
N PRO A 27 11.51 -1.58 15.02
CA PRO A 27 12.11 -1.88 16.33
C PRO A 27 13.57 -2.26 16.12
N PRO A 28 14.55 -1.79 16.91
CA PRO A 28 14.50 -1.13 18.23
C PRO A 28 14.53 0.42 18.22
N PHE A 29 14.41 1.06 17.05
CA PHE A 29 14.57 2.51 16.89
C PHE A 29 13.23 3.27 16.71
N ALA A 30 12.11 2.58 16.93
CA ALA A 30 10.76 3.11 16.78
C ALA A 30 10.34 4.04 17.93
N LEU A 31 11.07 5.16 18.07
CA LEU A 31 10.90 6.16 19.12
C LEU A 31 9.45 6.64 19.23
N GLY A 32 8.78 6.92 18.11
CA GLY A 32 7.38 7.35 18.09
C GLY A 32 6.42 6.29 18.64
N ALA A 33 6.61 5.03 18.26
CA ALA A 33 5.80 3.91 18.75
C ALA A 33 6.03 3.65 20.25
N PHE A 34 7.27 3.81 20.73
CA PHE A 34 7.61 3.62 22.15
C PHE A 34 7.07 4.73 23.04
N ILE A 35 7.10 5.99 22.59
CA ILE A 35 6.48 7.11 23.30
C ILE A 35 4.96 6.91 23.36
N ALA A 36 4.33 6.53 22.25
CA ALA A 36 2.90 6.23 22.21
C ALA A 36 2.52 5.04 23.13
N ALA A 37 3.36 4.00 23.18
CA ALA A 37 3.17 2.87 24.09
C ALA A 37 3.26 3.29 25.57
N GLY A 38 4.17 4.20 25.91
CA GLY A 38 4.29 4.76 27.26
C GLY A 38 3.06 5.55 27.69
N VAL A 39 2.43 6.29 26.77
CA VAL A 39 1.17 6.99 27.02
C VAL A 39 -0.01 6.01 27.13
N ALA A 40 -0.01 4.94 26.32
CA ALA A 40 -1.07 3.93 26.29
C ALA A 40 -0.90 2.79 27.32
N ASN A 41 0.15 2.82 28.15
CA ASN A 41 0.51 1.76 29.10
C ASN A 41 0.62 0.36 28.44
N ALA A 42 1.09 0.33 27.20
CA ALA A 42 1.27 -0.88 26.40
C ALA A 42 2.75 -1.28 26.34
N ASP A 43 3.02 -2.55 26.02
CA ASP A 43 4.38 -3.03 25.82
C ASP A 43 5.02 -2.31 24.60
N PRO A 44 6.15 -1.58 24.78
CA PRO A 44 6.78 -0.84 23.69
C PRO A 44 7.21 -1.73 22.53
N MET A 45 7.73 -2.92 22.82
CA MET A 45 8.23 -3.84 21.80
C MET A 45 7.07 -4.39 20.95
N ARG A 46 5.97 -4.79 21.58
CA ARG A 46 4.73 -5.21 20.88
C ARG A 46 4.16 -4.09 20.03
N THR A 47 4.18 -2.86 20.52
CA THR A 47 3.71 -1.68 19.79
C THR A 47 4.58 -1.40 18.56
N GLY A 48 5.91 -1.55 18.68
CA GLY A 48 6.83 -1.44 17.55
C GLY A 48 6.63 -2.54 16.49
N PHE A 49 6.35 -3.77 16.89
CA PHE A 49 6.00 -4.83 15.92
C PHE A 49 4.64 -4.58 15.24
N ALA A 50 3.69 -4.02 15.98
CA ALA A 50 2.41 -3.62 15.41
C ALA A 50 2.56 -2.48 14.39
N SER A 51 3.37 -1.45 14.69
CA SER A 51 3.66 -0.38 13.73
C SER A 51 4.34 -0.90 12.47
N LEU A 52 5.27 -1.84 12.59
CA LEU A 52 5.86 -2.50 11.42
C LEU A 52 4.84 -3.26 10.58
N LYS A 53 3.92 -3.98 11.23
CA LYS A 53 2.90 -4.74 10.52
C LYS A 53 2.01 -3.84 9.67
N LEU A 54 1.69 -2.65 10.17
CA LEU A 54 0.95 -1.61 9.44
C LEU A 54 1.83 -0.90 8.40
N GLY A 55 3.12 -0.70 8.72
CA GLY A 55 4.09 -0.02 7.86
C GLY A 55 4.48 -0.79 6.59
N LYS A 56 4.14 -2.08 6.46
CA LYS A 56 4.52 -2.92 5.31
C LYS A 56 4.16 -2.32 3.96
N ALA A 57 3.03 -1.60 3.87
CA ALA A 57 2.60 -0.96 2.63
C ALA A 57 3.51 0.22 2.23
N LEU A 58 4.13 0.91 3.18
CA LEU A 58 4.99 2.07 2.91
C LEU A 58 6.29 1.70 2.18
N TYR A 59 6.76 0.45 2.31
CA TYR A 59 7.94 -0.05 1.59
C TYR A 59 7.78 -0.08 0.08
N ILE A 60 6.56 -0.01 -0.45
CA ILE A 60 6.30 0.01 -1.90
C ILE A 60 6.63 1.38 -2.50
N VAL A 61 6.47 2.46 -1.73
CA VAL A 61 6.59 3.84 -2.22
C VAL A 61 7.99 4.17 -2.80
N PRO A 62 9.11 3.77 -2.19
CA PRO A 62 10.45 3.91 -2.77
C PRO A 62 10.58 3.29 -4.16
N PHE A 63 10.02 2.09 -4.36
CA PHE A 63 10.02 1.43 -5.66
C PHE A 63 9.21 2.23 -6.69
N LEU A 64 8.06 2.77 -6.29
CA LEU A 64 7.25 3.62 -7.17
C LEU A 64 8.00 4.89 -7.60
N MET A 65 8.76 5.51 -6.71
CA MET A 65 9.59 6.67 -7.05
C MET A 65 10.70 6.31 -8.05
N ALA A 66 11.26 5.10 -7.95
CA ALA A 66 12.29 4.60 -8.89
C ALA A 66 11.72 4.22 -10.27
N TYR A 67 10.50 3.70 -10.34
CA TYR A 67 9.84 3.28 -11.59
C TYR A 67 9.02 4.38 -12.28
N THR A 68 8.75 5.50 -11.61
CA THR A 68 8.02 6.65 -12.17
C THR A 68 8.90 7.89 -12.46
N PRO A 69 10.16 7.78 -12.93
CA PRO A 69 11.01 8.94 -13.20
C PRO A 69 10.45 9.81 -14.34
N ILE A 70 9.53 9.27 -15.16
CA ILE A 70 8.84 9.99 -16.24
C ILE A 70 7.98 11.15 -15.71
N ASN A 71 7.47 11.11 -14.47
CA ASN A 71 6.74 12.24 -13.87
C ASN A 71 7.65 13.43 -13.51
N MET A 72 8.96 13.21 -13.45
CA MET A 72 9.95 14.23 -13.11
C MET A 72 10.75 14.72 -14.32
N THR A 73 10.41 14.23 -15.52
CA THR A 73 11.05 14.68 -16.76
C THR A 73 10.38 15.99 -17.21
N PRO A 74 11.13 17.09 -17.38
CA PRO A 74 10.56 18.35 -17.88
C PRO A 74 10.03 18.15 -19.31
N GLY A 75 8.73 18.35 -19.53
CA GLY A 75 8.11 18.27 -20.86
C GLY A 75 6.92 17.32 -21.01
N SER A 76 6.56 16.55 -19.98
CA SER A 76 5.35 15.72 -20.00
C SER A 76 4.07 16.58 -19.98
N GLU A 77 3.08 16.22 -20.79
CA GLU A 77 1.77 16.87 -20.76
C GLU A 77 1.09 16.67 -19.40
N TRP A 78 0.41 17.70 -18.90
CA TRP A 78 -0.29 17.67 -17.60
C TRP A 78 -1.28 16.49 -17.49
N ILE A 79 -1.85 16.06 -18.62
CA ILE A 79 -2.78 14.94 -18.68
C ILE A 79 -2.10 13.61 -18.32
N ASP A 80 -0.86 13.40 -18.77
CA ASP A 80 -0.11 12.18 -18.50
C ASP A 80 0.27 12.09 -17.02
N ILE A 81 0.65 13.22 -16.43
CA ILE A 81 0.96 13.32 -14.99
C ILE A 81 -0.26 12.90 -14.17
N LEU A 82 -1.46 13.40 -14.50
CA LEU A 82 -2.70 13.05 -13.80
C LEU A 82 -3.06 11.56 -13.97
N ILE A 83 -2.92 11.01 -15.17
CA ILE A 83 -3.19 9.59 -15.43
C ILE A 83 -2.22 8.72 -14.63
N VAL A 84 -0.93 9.06 -14.61
CA VAL A 84 0.08 8.32 -13.85
C VAL A 84 -0.19 8.43 -12.36
N TRP A 85 -0.49 9.63 -11.84
CA TRP A 85 -0.87 9.84 -10.44
C TRP A 85 -2.10 9.02 -10.05
N GLY A 86 -3.17 9.07 -10.84
CA GLY A 86 -4.40 8.32 -10.60
C GLY A 86 -4.14 6.81 -10.61
N SER A 87 -3.42 6.31 -11.63
CA SER A 87 -3.05 4.89 -11.71
C SER A 87 -2.14 4.44 -10.56
N GLY A 88 -1.21 5.30 -10.13
CA GLY A 88 -0.30 5.03 -9.03
C GLY A 88 -1.02 4.96 -7.70
N PHE A 89 -2.00 5.85 -7.46
CA PHE A 89 -2.83 5.80 -6.26
C PHE A 89 -3.69 4.53 -6.21
N MET A 90 -4.32 4.17 -7.33
CA MET A 90 -5.10 2.93 -7.46
C MET A 90 -4.23 1.67 -7.28
N GLY A 91 -3.03 1.66 -7.88
CA GLY A 91 -2.08 0.55 -7.74
C GLY A 91 -1.55 0.41 -6.32
N PHE A 92 -1.22 1.53 -5.66
CA PHE A 92 -0.81 1.57 -4.26
C PHE A 92 -1.91 1.03 -3.35
N PHE A 93 -3.15 1.46 -3.59
CA PHE A 93 -4.32 0.97 -2.85
C PHE A 93 -4.50 -0.55 -2.99
N CYS A 94 -4.45 -1.09 -4.21
CA CYS A 94 -4.53 -2.54 -4.45
C CYS A 94 -3.43 -3.31 -3.73
N THR A 95 -2.20 -2.81 -3.80
CA THR A 95 -1.05 -3.49 -3.20
C THR A 95 -1.10 -3.43 -1.67
N SER A 96 -1.57 -2.31 -1.10
CA SER A 96 -1.83 -2.17 0.34
C SER A 96 -2.90 -3.15 0.81
N ALA A 97 -4.02 -3.25 0.10
CA ALA A 97 -5.10 -4.18 0.42
C ALA A 97 -4.64 -5.65 0.38
N SER A 98 -3.76 -6.01 -0.58
CA SER A 98 -3.14 -7.33 -0.66
C SER A 98 -2.25 -7.63 0.55
N LEU A 99 -1.39 -6.68 0.94
CA LEU A 99 -0.47 -6.83 2.08
C LEU A 99 -1.21 -6.92 3.42
N GLU A 100 -2.21 -6.06 3.65
CA GLU A 100 -3.02 -6.11 4.86
C GLU A 100 -3.89 -7.37 4.90
N GLY A 101 -4.37 -7.85 3.75
CA GLY A 101 -5.27 -9.00 3.66
C GLY A 101 -6.65 -8.74 4.23
N TYR A 102 -6.98 -7.47 4.40
CA TYR A 102 -8.23 -7.00 4.94
C TYR A 102 -8.61 -5.71 4.22
N MET A 103 -9.86 -5.59 3.81
CA MET A 103 -10.39 -4.34 3.26
C MET A 103 -11.77 -4.05 3.84
N ARG A 104 -12.75 -4.90 3.54
CA ARG A 104 -14.07 -4.89 4.20
C ARG A 104 -14.38 -6.22 4.86
N ARG A 105 -14.09 -7.31 4.16
CA ARG A 105 -13.99 -8.66 4.73
C ARG A 105 -12.53 -9.11 4.74
N LYS A 106 -12.27 -10.23 5.40
CA LYS A 106 -10.97 -10.91 5.27
C LYS A 106 -10.79 -11.34 3.81
N LEU A 107 -9.66 -10.98 3.21
CA LEU A 107 -9.34 -11.43 1.85
C LEU A 107 -8.81 -12.85 1.90
N GLU A 108 -9.38 -13.70 1.05
CA GLU A 108 -8.85 -15.04 0.79
C GLU A 108 -7.45 -14.94 0.16
N ILE A 109 -6.61 -15.98 0.32
CA ILE A 109 -5.24 -15.97 -0.18
C ILE A 109 -5.18 -15.68 -1.70
N TRP A 110 -6.16 -16.18 -2.45
CA TRP A 110 -6.30 -15.94 -3.89
C TRP A 110 -6.66 -14.50 -4.22
N GLU A 111 -7.55 -13.87 -3.45
CA GLU A 111 -7.92 -12.46 -3.65
C GLU A 111 -6.71 -11.55 -3.41
N ARG A 112 -5.87 -11.86 -2.43
CA ARG A 112 -4.62 -11.13 -2.16
C ARG A 112 -3.66 -11.21 -3.33
N VAL A 113 -3.50 -12.38 -3.95
CA VAL A 113 -2.65 -12.54 -5.14
C VAL A 113 -3.22 -11.73 -6.31
N VAL A 114 -4.54 -11.77 -6.52
CA VAL A 114 -5.19 -10.99 -7.60
C VAL A 114 -5.01 -9.48 -7.39
N PHE A 115 -5.15 -8.98 -6.17
CA PHE A 115 -4.88 -7.57 -5.85
C PHE A 115 -3.40 -7.20 -6.00
N ALA A 116 -2.46 -8.09 -5.67
CA ALA A 116 -1.04 -7.85 -5.90
C ALA A 116 -0.71 -7.75 -7.39
N VAL A 117 -1.30 -8.64 -8.20
CA VAL A 117 -1.13 -8.64 -9.66
C VAL A 117 -1.78 -7.40 -10.28
N ALA A 118 -2.98 -7.01 -9.83
CA ALA A 118 -3.65 -5.79 -10.27
C ALA A 118 -2.84 -4.53 -9.92
N GLY A 119 -2.30 -4.46 -8.70
CA GLY A 119 -1.40 -3.38 -8.27
C GLY A 119 -0.14 -3.30 -9.14
N GLY A 120 0.52 -4.45 -9.36
CA GLY A 120 1.69 -4.55 -10.24
C GLY A 120 1.40 -4.09 -11.67
N LEU A 121 0.28 -4.52 -12.26
CA LEU A 121 -0.16 -4.12 -13.60
C LEU A 121 -0.42 -2.62 -13.72
N LEU A 122 -1.01 -2.01 -12.69
CA LEU A 122 -1.29 -0.57 -12.65
C LEU A 122 -0.02 0.29 -12.58
N PHE A 123 1.09 -0.27 -12.09
CA PHE A 123 2.38 0.42 -12.06
C PHE A 123 3.13 0.40 -13.40
N PHE A 124 2.79 -0.51 -14.32
CA PHE A 124 3.40 -0.51 -15.65
C PHE A 124 2.89 0.67 -16.50
N TYR A 125 3.79 1.27 -17.29
CA TYR A 125 3.48 2.40 -18.16
C TYR A 125 2.63 2.03 -19.40
N VAL A 126 2.41 0.73 -19.68
CA VAL A 126 1.66 0.28 -20.85
C VAL A 126 0.16 0.59 -20.70
N PRO A 127 -0.47 1.36 -21.61
CA PRO A 127 -1.86 1.78 -21.48
C PRO A 127 -2.85 0.62 -21.29
N TRP A 128 -2.67 -0.48 -22.04
CA TRP A 128 -3.51 -1.68 -21.96
C TRP A 128 -3.38 -2.39 -20.60
N MET A 129 -2.21 -2.34 -19.95
CA MET A 129 -1.99 -2.90 -18.61
C MET A 129 -2.68 -2.08 -17.53
N LYS A 130 -2.70 -0.74 -17.68
CA LYS A 130 -3.45 0.13 -16.76
C LYS A 130 -4.95 -0.11 -16.81
N ILE A 131 -5.51 -0.23 -18.02
CA ILE A 131 -6.94 -0.47 -18.22
C ILE A 131 -7.33 -1.83 -17.63
N THR A 132 -6.57 -2.88 -17.94
CA THR A 132 -6.82 -4.23 -17.40
C THR A 132 -6.68 -4.26 -15.89
N GLY A 133 -5.64 -3.63 -15.32
CA GLY A 133 -5.47 -3.50 -13.87
C GLY A 133 -6.61 -2.73 -13.19
N ALA A 134 -7.10 -1.65 -13.81
CA ALA A 134 -8.22 -0.88 -13.30
C ALA A 134 -9.54 -1.66 -13.32
N ILE A 135 -9.78 -2.45 -14.38
CA ILE A 135 -10.95 -3.34 -14.49
C ILE A 135 -10.88 -4.42 -13.41
N ILE A 136 -9.72 -5.07 -13.23
CA ILE A 136 -9.54 -6.10 -12.18
C ILE A 136 -9.79 -5.49 -10.81
N MET A 137 -9.24 -4.30 -10.53
CA MET A 137 -9.51 -3.60 -9.27
C MET A 137 -11.01 -3.34 -9.07
N ALA A 138 -11.71 -2.80 -10.07
CA ALA A 138 -13.12 -2.50 -9.98
C ALA A 138 -13.97 -3.77 -9.73
N VAL A 139 -13.67 -4.86 -10.43
CA VAL A 139 -14.33 -6.17 -10.25
C VAL A 139 -14.08 -6.71 -8.85
N MET A 140 -12.84 -6.67 -8.37
CA MET A 140 -12.50 -7.16 -7.04
C MET A 140 -13.15 -6.32 -5.92
N ILE A 141 -13.21 -5.00 -6.08
CA ILE A 141 -13.94 -4.12 -5.17
C ILE A 141 -15.44 -4.46 -5.20
N ALA A 142 -16.03 -4.68 -6.38
CA ALA A 142 -17.44 -5.05 -6.50
C ALA A 142 -17.76 -6.38 -5.80
N ILE A 143 -16.93 -7.42 -6.01
CA ILE A 143 -17.05 -8.72 -5.33
C ILE A 143 -16.96 -8.55 -3.81
N GLN A 144 -16.04 -7.70 -3.32
CA GLN A 144 -15.89 -7.40 -1.91
C GLN A 144 -17.10 -6.64 -1.33
N PHE A 145 -17.71 -5.73 -2.09
CA PHE A 145 -18.94 -5.03 -1.69
C PHE A 145 -20.17 -5.95 -1.68
N MET A 146 -20.26 -6.90 -2.62
CA MET A 146 -21.34 -7.88 -2.68
C MET A 146 -21.20 -8.92 -1.56
N GLY A 147 -19.99 -9.44 -1.31
CA GLY A 147 -19.73 -10.39 -0.23
C GLY A 147 -19.87 -9.79 1.18
N ALA A 148 -19.64 -8.49 1.35
CA ALA A 148 -19.88 -7.79 2.62
C ALA A 148 -21.36 -7.78 3.03
N LYS A 149 -22.28 -7.98 2.08
CA LYS A 149 -23.72 -8.08 2.36
C LYS A 149 -24.11 -9.42 2.98
N ASP A 150 -23.34 -10.47 2.73
CA ASP A 150 -23.64 -11.83 3.21
C ASP A 150 -23.19 -12.06 4.65
N GLU A 151 -22.09 -11.43 5.08
CA GLU A 151 -21.62 -11.51 6.49
C GLU A 151 -22.53 -10.73 7.47
N GLY A 152 -23.30 -9.76 6.98
CA GLY A 152 -24.31 -9.04 7.77
C GLY A 152 -25.55 -9.86 8.12
N SER A 153 -25.68 -11.10 7.63
CA SER A 153 -26.81 -12.00 7.95
C SER A 153 -26.51 -13.02 9.06
N ALA A 154 -25.28 -13.08 9.58
CA ALA A 154 -24.95 -13.90 10.74
C ALA A 154 -25.28 -13.13 12.05
N SER A 155 -26.56 -13.11 12.39
CA SER A 155 -27.14 -12.65 13.68
C SER A 155 -26.43 -13.26 14.91
N PRO A 156 -26.41 -12.58 16.08
CA PRO A 156 -25.45 -12.77 17.15
C PRO A 156 -25.72 -14.06 17.95
N ARG A 157 -24.67 -14.77 18.36
CA ARG A 157 -24.85 -15.81 19.38
C ARG A 157 -25.16 -15.13 20.73
N PRO A 158 -26.18 -15.60 21.47
CA PRO A 158 -26.59 -15.00 22.73
C PRO A 158 -25.47 -15.11 23.77
N ALA A 159 -25.45 -14.14 24.67
CA ALA A 159 -24.64 -14.16 25.88
C ALA A 159 -24.88 -15.47 26.64
N GLU A 160 -23.80 -16.23 26.89
CA GLU A 160 -23.79 -17.22 27.95
C GLU A 160 -23.14 -16.58 29.17
N SER A 161 -24.03 -16.12 30.06
CA SER A 161 -23.78 -15.99 31.48
C SER A 161 -23.70 -17.38 32.10
N SER A 162 -22.60 -17.72 32.78
CA SER A 162 -22.54 -18.55 33.99
C SER A 162 -21.13 -18.49 34.58
#